data_AF-A0A3M0ZGJ7-F1
#
_entry.id   AF-A0A3M0ZGJ7-F1
#
_cell.length_a   1.000
_cell.length_b   1.000
_cell.length_c   1.000
_cell.angle_alpha   90.00
_cell.angle_beta   90.00
_cell.angle_gamma   90.00
#
_symmetry.space_group_name_H-M   'P 1'
#
loop_
_entity.id
_entity.type
_entity.pdbx_description
1 polymer ?
#
loop_
_entity_poly.entity_id
_entity_poly.type
_entity_poly.pdbx_seq_one_letter_code
_entity_poly.pdbx_strand_id
1 'polypeptide(L)'
;PRAAAVYNIGGSRHSNCSVLEAIEICERISGCKGKWRYSDQPRRGDHIWWISDIRRFRRDYPQWNYRYDIEMIIADIVDELRRNGNTTCTGMPEPT
;
A
#
# COMPACT_ATOMS: atom_id res chain seq x y z
N PRO A 1 24.21 12.70 2.69
CA PRO A 1 23.69 12.33 4.02
C PRO A 1 24.24 13.26 5.11
N ARG A 2 23.38 14.01 5.81
CA ARG A 2 23.81 14.80 6.97
C ARG A 2 24.17 13.84 8.11
N ALA A 3 25.36 14.02 8.69
CA ALA A 3 25.83 13.18 9.80
C ALA A 3 24.81 13.20 10.95
N ALA A 4 24.49 12.02 11.48
CA ALA A 4 23.54 11.80 12.57
C ALA A 4 22.09 12.30 12.32
N ALA A 5 21.71 12.60 11.07
CA ALA A 5 20.34 13.01 10.78
C ALA A 5 19.39 11.81 10.76
N VAL A 6 18.27 11.94 11.47
CA VAL A 6 17.18 10.95 11.54
C VAL A 6 15.93 11.54 10.89
N TYR A 7 15.29 10.77 10.02
CA TYR A 7 14.10 11.18 9.28
C TYR A 7 13.02 10.10 9.35
N ASN A 8 11.76 10.50 9.48
CA ASN A 8 10.64 9.65 9.10
C ASN A 8 10.59 9.57 7.58
N ILE A 9 10.37 8.36 7.05
CA ILE A 9 10.19 8.11 5.62
C ILE A 9 8.87 7.36 5.43
N GLY A 10 8.19 7.60 4.32
CA GLY A 10 6.91 6.98 3.98
C GLY A 10 6.16 7.81 2.95
N GLY A 11 4.99 7.34 2.53
CA GLY A 11 4.18 7.99 1.49
C GLY A 11 3.52 9.31 1.92
N SER A 12 3.55 9.65 3.21
CA SER A 12 2.89 10.84 3.78
C SER A 12 1.44 10.96 3.31
N ARG A 13 0.96 12.18 3.05
CA ARG A 13 -0.35 12.41 2.42
C ARG A 13 -0.41 12.07 0.93
N HIS A 14 0.72 11.78 0.29
CA HIS A 14 0.76 11.47 -1.13
C HIS A 14 0.35 10.01 -1.41
N SER A 15 0.82 9.07 -0.58
CA SER A 15 0.55 7.64 -0.73
C SER A 15 0.20 7.03 0.62
N ASN A 16 -1.09 6.97 0.91
CA ASN A 16 -1.68 6.37 2.11
C ASN A 16 -3.09 5.88 1.77
N CYS A 17 -3.60 4.94 2.54
CA CYS A 17 -4.98 4.48 2.46
C CYS A 17 -5.36 3.79 3.78
N SER A 18 -6.66 3.65 3.99
CA SER A 18 -7.25 2.75 4.98
C SER A 18 -7.14 1.29 4.52
N VAL A 19 -7.46 0.35 5.42
CA VAL A 19 -7.52 -1.08 5.10
C VAL A 19 -8.61 -1.38 4.07
N LEU A 20 -9.76 -0.71 4.16
CA LEU A 20 -10.88 -0.95 3.23
C LEU A 20 -10.56 -0.44 1.82
N GLU A 21 -9.96 0.75 1.71
CA GLU A 21 -9.47 1.28 0.42
C GLU A 21 -8.40 0.36 -0.17
N ALA A 22 -7.47 -0.16 0.65
CA ALA A 22 -6.47 -1.12 0.17
C ALA A 22 -7.11 -2.40 -0.39
N ILE A 23 -8.14 -2.93 0.28
CA ILE A 23 -8.91 -4.10 -0.21
C ILE A 23 -9.55 -3.76 -1.55
N GLU A 24 -10.25 -2.63 -1.68
CA GLU A 24 -10.90 -2.22 -2.93
C GLU A 24 -9.91 -2.06 -4.08
N ILE A 25 -8.77 -1.41 -3.85
CA ILE A 25 -7.73 -1.23 -4.86
C ILE A 25 -7.17 -2.60 -5.28
N CYS A 26 -6.87 -3.49 -4.31
CA CYS A 26 -6.42 -4.85 -4.58
C CYS A 26 -7.44 -5.64 -5.41
N GLU A 27 -8.72 -5.61 -5.07
CA GLU A 27 -9.76 -6.32 -5.82
C GLU A 27 -9.90 -5.78 -7.25
N ARG A 28 -9.88 -4.45 -7.41
CA ARG A 28 -9.97 -3.81 -8.72
C ARG A 28 -8.78 -4.16 -9.62
N ILE A 29 -7.56 -4.07 -9.08
CA ILE A 29 -6.33 -4.30 -9.87
C ILE A 29 -6.12 -5.79 -10.14
N SER A 30 -6.39 -6.65 -9.14
CA SER A 30 -6.22 -8.10 -9.30
C SER A 30 -7.31 -8.74 -10.14
N GLY A 31 -8.53 -8.18 -10.13
CA GLY A 31 -9.73 -8.80 -10.67
C GLY A 31 -10.30 -9.90 -9.75
N CYS A 32 -9.66 -10.19 -8.63
CA CYS A 32 -10.11 -11.21 -7.68
C CYS A 32 -10.90 -10.57 -6.53
N LYS A 33 -11.97 -11.21 -6.07
CA LYS A 33 -12.64 -10.83 -4.81
C LYS A 33 -11.93 -11.45 -3.61
N GLY A 34 -11.63 -10.64 -2.61
CA GLY A 34 -10.99 -11.05 -1.38
C GLY A 34 -12.00 -11.63 -0.40
N LYS A 35 -11.63 -12.71 0.30
CA LYS A 35 -12.42 -13.22 1.42
C LYS A 35 -11.94 -12.56 2.71
N TRP A 36 -12.79 -11.73 3.32
CA TRP A 36 -12.47 -11.07 4.58
C TRP A 36 -13.74 -10.93 5.43
N ARG A 37 -13.55 -10.70 6.74
CA ARG A 37 -14.61 -10.41 7.69
C ARG A 37 -14.13 -9.34 8.67
N TYR A 38 -15.01 -8.44 9.06
CA TYR A 38 -14.74 -7.48 10.13
C TYR A 38 -14.76 -8.16 11.50
N SER A 39 -13.77 -7.84 12.33
CA SER A 39 -13.77 -8.17 13.75
C SER A 39 -13.92 -6.87 14.55
N ASP A 40 -14.79 -6.91 15.55
CA ASP A 40 -15.00 -5.84 16.54
C ASP A 40 -13.88 -5.76 17.58
N GLN A 41 -12.94 -6.70 17.57
CA GLN A 41 -11.79 -6.71 18.47
C GLN A 41 -10.59 -6.02 17.80
N PRO A 42 -10.19 -4.81 18.25
CA PRO A 42 -9.00 -4.16 17.71
C PRO A 42 -7.75 -4.95 18.08
N ARG A 43 -6.77 -5.03 17.17
CA ARG A 43 -5.48 -5.66 17.46
C ARG A 43 -4.76 -4.84 18.53
N ARG A 44 -4.39 -5.47 19.63
CA ARG A 44 -3.68 -4.80 20.72
C ARG A 44 -2.34 -4.26 20.21
N GLY A 45 -2.11 -2.96 20.39
CA GLY A 45 -0.89 -2.27 19.94
C GLY A 45 -0.97 -1.65 18.55
N ASP A 46 -2.07 -1.83 17.81
CA ASP A 46 -2.28 -1.10 16.56
C ASP A 46 -2.54 0.38 16.82
N HIS A 47 -1.92 1.23 16.00
CA HIS A 47 -2.31 2.62 15.86
C HIS A 47 -3.51 2.72 14.92
N ILE A 48 -4.50 3.54 15.26
CA ILE A 48 -5.70 3.76 14.42
C ILE A 48 -5.30 4.24 13.02
N TRP A 49 -4.30 5.11 12.94
CA TRP A 49 -3.71 5.57 11.68
C TRP A 49 -2.25 5.96 11.90
N TRP A 50 -1.45 5.88 10.84
CA TRP A 50 -0.09 6.41 10.80
C TRP A 50 0.22 6.92 9.39
N ILE A 51 0.59 8.20 9.29
CA ILE A 51 1.16 8.78 8.07
C ILE A 51 2.46 9.50 8.41
N SER A 52 3.53 9.21 7.65
CA SER A 52 4.84 9.81 7.91
C SER A 52 4.85 11.31 7.57
N ASP A 53 5.28 12.15 8.52
CA ASP A 53 5.71 13.51 8.20
C ASP A 53 7.15 13.52 7.69
N ILE A 54 7.31 13.78 6.39
CA ILE A 54 8.62 13.77 5.73
C ILE A 54 9.16 15.19 5.43
N ARG A 55 8.54 16.25 5.98
CA ARG A 55 8.93 17.64 5.68
C ARG A 55 10.40 17.91 5.96
N ARG A 56 10.95 17.34 7.04
CA ARG A 56 12.38 17.45 7.40
C ARG A 56 13.27 16.86 6.31
N PHE A 57 12.89 15.71 5.75
CA PHE A 57 13.64 15.05 4.68
C PHE A 57 13.57 15.85 3.39
N ARG A 58 12.37 16.25 2.95
CA ARG A 58 12.18 17.04 1.72
C ARG A 58 12.91 18.39 1.75
N ARG A 59 12.99 19.04 2.92
CA ARG A 59 13.77 20.29 3.07
C ARG A 59 15.26 20.05 2.85
N ASP A 60 15.79 18.94 3.34
CA ASP A 60 17.21 18.62 3.24
C ASP A 60 17.57 18.04 1.86
N TYR A 61 16.60 17.47 1.14
CA TYR A 61 16.72 16.92 -0.21
C TYR A 61 15.59 17.44 -1.13
N PRO A 62 15.63 18.72 -1.56
CA PRO A 62 14.52 19.35 -2.28
C PRO A 62 14.29 18.81 -3.70
N GLN A 63 15.29 18.16 -4.29
CA GLN A 63 15.18 17.51 -5.60
C GLN A 63 14.49 16.14 -5.53
N TRP A 64 14.33 15.59 -4.33
CA TRP A 64 13.61 14.33 -4.15
C TRP A 64 12.09 14.58 -4.19
N ASN A 65 11.38 13.73 -4.91
CA ASN A 65 9.93 13.70 -4.93
C ASN A 65 9.43 12.25 -4.96
N TYR A 66 8.17 12.04 -4.59
CA TYR A 66 7.53 10.75 -4.73
C TYR A 66 7.46 10.34 -6.21
N ARG A 67 7.73 9.07 -6.47
CA ARG A 67 7.59 8.47 -7.81
C ARG A 67 6.37 7.54 -7.91
N TYR A 68 5.97 6.96 -6.79
CA TYR A 68 4.91 5.97 -6.71
C TYR A 68 3.82 6.46 -5.76
N ASP A 69 2.57 6.28 -6.17
CA ASP A 69 1.39 6.37 -5.31
C ASP A 69 0.93 4.98 -4.85
N ILE A 70 -0.15 4.93 -4.08
CA ILE A 70 -0.66 3.68 -3.51
C ILE A 70 -1.17 2.71 -4.57
N GLU A 71 -1.76 3.20 -5.66
CA GLU A 71 -2.28 2.34 -6.73
C GLU A 71 -1.14 1.72 -7.52
N MET A 72 -0.10 2.49 -7.86
CA MET A 72 1.09 1.98 -8.53
C MET A 72 1.82 0.93 -7.68
N ILE A 73 1.95 1.16 -6.38
CA ILE A 73 2.58 0.19 -5.46
C ILE A 73 1.78 -1.12 -5.43
N ILE A 74 0.45 -1.04 -5.30
CA ILE A 74 -0.40 -2.24 -5.29
C ILE A 74 -0.36 -2.95 -6.65
N ALA A 75 -0.35 -2.20 -7.76
CA ALA A 75 -0.20 -2.78 -9.10
C ALA A 75 1.11 -3.57 -9.25
N ASP A 76 2.24 -2.99 -8.84
CA ASP A 76 3.53 -3.68 -8.87
C ASP A 76 3.51 -4.97 -8.02
N ILE A 77 2.89 -4.93 -6.84
CA ILE A 77 2.73 -6.12 -5.96
C ILE A 77 1.86 -7.19 -6.64
N VAL A 78 0.73 -6.81 -7.23
CA VAL A 78 -0.17 -7.75 -7.90
C VAL A 78 0.51 -8.37 -9.11
N ASP A 79 1.22 -7.59 -9.92
CA ASP A 79 1.92 -8.07 -11.10
C ASP A 79 3.04 -9.05 -10.72
N GLU A 80 3.76 -8.78 -9.63
CA GLU A 80 4.78 -9.70 -9.14
C GLU A 80 4.17 -11.00 -8.58
N LEU A 81 3.04 -10.92 -7.87
CA LEU A 81 2.32 -12.11 -7.44
C LEU A 81 1.82 -12.95 -8.62
N ARG A 82 1.39 -12.31 -9.72
CA ARG A 82 0.96 -13.01 -10.95
C ARG A 82 2.12 -13.75 -11.59
N ARG A 83 3.29 -13.09 -11.72
CA ARG A 83 4.51 -13.72 -12.26
C ARG A 83 4.94 -14.95 -11.46
N ASN A 84 4.77 -14.90 -10.14
CA ASN A 84 5.12 -16.00 -9.25
C ASN A 84 4.02 -17.09 -9.16
N GLY A 85 2.95 -17.01 -9.95
CA GLY A 85 1.86 -17.99 -9.97
C GLY A 85 0.92 -17.92 -8.75
N ASN A 86 1.04 -16.89 -7.92
CA ASN A 86 0.31 -16.74 -6.66
C ASN A 86 -1.03 -16.01 -6.82
N THR A 87 -1.50 -15.78 -8.05
CA THR A 87 -2.76 -15.05 -8.31
C THR A 87 -3.75 -15.94 -9.06
N THR A 88 -4.12 -17.08 -8.47
CA THR A 88 -5.31 -17.80 -8.91
C THR A 88 -6.53 -17.16 -8.24
N CYS A 89 -7.27 -16.32 -8.96
CA CYS A 89 -8.61 -15.93 -8.54
C CYS A 89 -9.45 -17.21 -8.45
N THR A 90 -9.80 -17.65 -7.24
CA THR A 90 -10.70 -18.80 -7.10
C THR A 90 -12.11 -18.35 -7.50
N GLY A 91 -12.67 -18.95 -8.56
CA GLY A 91 -14.08 -18.79 -8.93
C GLY A 91 -14.41 -17.80 -10.05
N MET A 92 -13.49 -17.48 -10.98
CA MET A 92 -13.91 -16.91 -12.26
C MET A 92 -14.44 -18.03 -13.17
N PRO A 93 -15.60 -17.87 -13.83
CA PRO A 93 -16.00 -18.78 -14.90
C PRO A 93 -14.97 -18.72 -16.04
N GLU A 94 -14.65 -19.87 -16.62
CA GLU A 94 -13.85 -19.94 -17.86
C GLU A 94 -14.46 -19.01 -18.91
N PRO A 95 -13.63 -18.26 -19.67
CA PRO A 95 -14.14 -17.48 -20.79
C PRO A 95 -14.78 -18.43 -21.81
N THR A 96 -16.06 -18.18 -22.10
CA THR A 96 -16.80 -18.85 -23.19
C THR A 96 -16.22 -18.51 -24.55
#